data_AF-G5R9N4-F1
#
_entry.id   AF-G5R9N4-F1
#
_cell.length_a   1.000
_cell.length_b   1.000
_cell.length_c   1.000
_cell.angle_alpha   90.00
_cell.angle_beta   90.00
_cell.angle_gamma   90.00
#
_symmetry.space_group_name_H-M   'P 1'
#
loop_
_entity.id
_entity.type
_entity.pdbx_description
1 polymer ?
#
loop_
_entity_poly.entity_id
_entity_poly.type
_entity_poly.pdbx_seq_one_letter_code
_entity_poly.pdbx_strand_id
1 'polypeptide(L)' 'MPKEWILGKASDFVVSPQNDIVDGPFGSNLKASEYQLSGTPIIRLQNIKRLRFYPWGAG' A
#
# COMPACT_ATOMS: atom_id res chain seq x y z
N MET A 1 -5.31 14.65 -23.51
CA MET A 1 -4.13 13.77 -23.35
C MET A 1 -3.19 14.01 -24.52
N PRO A 2 -1.86 13.94 -24.34
CA PRO A 2 -0.91 13.92 -25.47
C PRO A 2 -1.29 12.82 -26.47
N LYS A 3 -1.02 13.03 -27.76
CA LYS A 3 -1.43 12.09 -28.83
C LYS A 3 -0.70 10.76 -28.74
N GLU A 4 0.44 10.76 -28.07
CA GLU A 4 1.38 9.66 -27.89
C GLU A 4 0.98 8.76 -26.70
N TRP A 5 0.00 9.20 -25.89
CA TRP A 5 -0.43 8.45 -24.73
C TRP A 5 -1.41 7.36 -25.12
N ILE A 6 -1.06 6.14 -24.76
CA ILE A 6 -1.92 4.97 -24.90
C ILE A 6 -2.67 4.81 -23.58
N LEU A 7 -3.99 4.70 -23.68
CA LEU A 7 -4.83 4.42 -22.52
C LEU A 7 -4.62 2.96 -22.08
N GLY A 8 -4.38 2.75 -20.79
CA GLY A 8 -4.26 1.43 -20.19
C GLY A 8 -5.06 1.33 -18.90
N LYS A 9 -5.45 0.11 -18.54
CA LYS A 9 -5.95 -0.23 -17.21
C LYS A 9 -4.77 -0.28 -16.24
N ALA A 10 -5.01 -0.06 -14.94
CA ALA A 10 -3.97 -0.20 -13.92
C ALA A 10 -3.30 -1.59 -13.96
N SER A 11 -4.05 -2.63 -14.30
CA SER A 11 -3.57 -4.00 -14.50
C SER A 11 -2.52 -4.15 -15.59
N ASP A 12 -2.45 -3.23 -16.54
CA ASP A 12 -1.53 -3.31 -17.68
C ASP A 12 -0.10 -2.90 -17.27
N PHE A 13 0.08 -2.36 -16.06
CA PHE A 13 1.33 -1.82 -15.55
C PHE A 13 1.94 -2.64 -14.39
N VAL A 14 1.49 -3.88 -14.21
CA VAL A 14 1.93 -4.78 -13.15
C VAL A 14 2.15 -6.19 -13.69
N VAL A 15 3.03 -6.97 -13.05
CA VAL A 15 3.43 -8.30 -13.55
C VAL A 15 2.37 -9.35 -13.21
N SER A 16 1.79 -9.26 -12.01
CA SER A 16 0.76 -10.16 -11.51
C SER A 16 -0.37 -9.34 -10.90
N PRO A 17 -1.35 -8.86 -11.69
CA PRO A 17 -2.38 -7.93 -11.21
C PRO A 17 -3.14 -8.40 -9.96
N GLN A 18 -3.37 -9.71 -9.84
CA GLN A 18 -4.06 -10.32 -8.70
C GLN A 18 -3.24 -10.34 -7.40
N ASN A 19 -1.94 -10.10 -7.47
CA ASN A 19 -1.03 -10.06 -6.31
C ASN A 19 -0.40 -8.68 -6.12
N ASP A 20 -0.18 -7.94 -7.21
CA ASP A 20 0.49 -6.63 -7.21
C ASP A 20 -0.50 -5.48 -6.94
N ILE A 21 -1.78 -5.66 -7.29
CA ILE A 21 -2.86 -4.70 -7.04
C ILE A 21 -3.86 -5.35 -6.09
N VAL A 22 -3.43 -5.47 -4.84
CA VAL A 22 -4.26 -5.98 -3.74
C VAL A 22 -4.28 -4.96 -2.61
N ASP A 23 -5.42 -4.88 -1.92
CA ASP A 23 -5.55 -4.13 -0.66
C ASP A 23 -4.85 -4.84 0.52
N GLY A 24 -4.40 -6.06 0.29
CA GLY A 24 -3.46 -6.84 1.11
C GLY A 24 -4.05 -8.15 1.63
N PRO A 25 -3.22 -9.06 2.18
CA PRO A 25 -3.71 -10.19 2.97
C PRO A 25 -4.20 -9.78 4.38
N PHE A 26 -4.09 -8.48 4.71
CA PHE A 26 -4.25 -7.91 6.04
C PHE A 26 -5.61 -7.22 6.29
N GLY A 27 -6.50 -7.23 5.29
CA GLY A 27 -7.83 -6.62 5.39
C GLY A 27 -8.64 -7.20 6.56
N SER A 28 -9.14 -6.33 7.44
CA SER A 28 -10.01 -6.53 8.63
C SER A 28 -9.73 -7.68 9.61
N ASN A 29 -8.92 -8.67 9.27
CA ASN A 29 -8.72 -9.93 9.97
C ASN A 29 -7.34 -10.04 10.63
N LEU A 30 -6.46 -9.04 10.48
CA LEU A 30 -5.18 -9.03 11.18
C LEU A 30 -5.39 -8.79 12.68
N LYS A 31 -5.19 -9.83 13.49
CA LYS A 31 -5.35 -9.77 14.94
C LYS A 31 -4.16 -9.06 15.58
N ALA A 32 -4.40 -8.45 16.75
CA ALA A 32 -3.35 -7.84 17.55
C ALA A 32 -2.19 -8.81 17.86
N SER A 33 -2.48 -10.10 18.01
CA SER A 33 -1.51 -11.16 18.27
C SER A 33 -0.59 -11.49 17.08
N GLU A 34 -0.91 -11.00 15.88
CA GLU A 34 -0.11 -11.26 14.67
C GLU A 34 0.91 -10.14 14.42
N TYR A 35 0.86 -9.04 15.18
CA TYR A 35 1.86 -7.97 15.11
C TYR A 35 3.16 -8.37 15.80
N GLN A 36 4.28 -7.99 15.18
CA GLN A 36 5.62 -8.13 15.76
C GLN A 36 6.16 -6.75 16.14
N LEU A 37 7.04 -6.71 17.15
CA LEU A 37 7.70 -5.48 17.60
C LEU A 37 8.71 -4.92 16.58
N SER A 38 9.15 -5.74 15.63
CA SER A 38 10.13 -5.37 14.59
C SER A 38 9.84 -6.11 13.29
N GLY A 39 10.31 -5.60 12.16
CA GLY A 39 10.09 -6.16 10.82
C GLY A 39 9.55 -5.12 9.83
N THR A 40 8.75 -5.59 8.87
CA THR A 40 8.15 -4.71 7.86
C THR A 40 7.12 -3.76 8.48
N PRO A 41 7.27 -2.42 8.32
CA PRO A 41 6.30 -1.47 8.82
C PRO A 41 4.93 -1.62 8.15
N ILE A 42 3.86 -1.49 8.93
CA ILE A 42 2.47 -1.55 8.44
C ILE A 42 1.93 -0.12 8.33
N ILE A 43 1.45 0.25 7.13
CA ILE A 43 0.76 1.52 6.87
C ILE A 43 -0.75 1.25 6.82
N ARG A 44 -1.52 1.87 7.70
CA ARG A 44 -3.00 1.84 7.66
C ARG A 44 -3.53 3.12 7.01
N LEU A 45 -4.77 3.09 6.52
CA LEU A 45 -5.45 4.30 6.00
C LEU A 45 -5.42 5.47 7.00
N GLN A 46 -5.47 5.16 8.29
CA GLN A 46 -5.39 6.15 9.38
C GLN A 46 -4.04 6.91 9.39
N ASN A 47 -2.97 6.25 8.95
CA ASN A 47 -1.63 6.83 8.85
C ASN A 47 -1.48 7.77 7.65
N ILE A 48 -2.38 7.71 6.66
CA ILE A 48 -2.33 8.54 5.46
C ILE A 48 -3.12 9.83 5.73
N LYS A 49 -2.40 10.96 5.82
CA LYS A 49 -2.99 12.30 5.98
C LYS A 49 -2.37 13.27 4.99
N ARG A 50 -3.17 14.22 4.52
CA ARG A 50 -2.74 15.23 3.55
C ARG A 50 -1.51 15.99 4.08
N LEU A 51 -0.41 15.95 3.31
CA LEU A 51 0.85 16.66 3.58
C LEU A 51 1.46 16.39 4.97
N ARG A 52 1.18 15.22 5.55
CA ARG A 52 1.81 14.80 6.81
C ARG A 52 2.76 13.64 6.53
N PHE A 53 4.02 13.85 6.86
CA PHE A 53 5.08 12.84 6.72
C PHE A 53 5.56 12.45 8.11
N TYR A 54 5.67 11.15 8.36
CA TYR A 54 6.22 10.63 9.61
C TYR A 54 7.70 10.33 9.40
N PRO A 55 8.61 10.95 10.17
CA PRO A 55 10.02 10.61 10.11
C PRO A 55 10.21 9.17 10.58
N TRP A 56 11.08 8.44 9.90
CA TRP A 56 11.47 7.10 10.33
C TRP A 56 12.33 7.26 11.60
N GLY A 57 11.78 6.91 12.77
CA GLY A 57 12.54 6.68 14.00
C GLY A 57 12.09 7.51 15.20
N ALA A 58 11.04 8.32 15.06
CA ALA A 58 10.45 9.03 16.19
C ALA A 58 9.46 8.11 16.93
N GLY A 59 10.00 7.33 17.87
CA GLY A 59 9.25 6.70 18.96
C GLY A 59 9.04 7.67 20.10
#